data_AF-A0A124IHJ2-F1
#
_entry.id   AF-A0A124IHJ2-F1
#
_cell.length_a   1.000
_cell.length_b   1.000
_cell.length_c   1.000
_cell.angle_alpha   90.00
_cell.angle_beta   90.00
_cell.angle_gamma   90.00
#
_symmetry.space_group_name_H-M   'P 1'
#
loop_
_entity.id
_entity.type
_entity.pdbx_description
1 polymer ?
#
loop_
_entity_poly.entity_id
_entity_poly.type
_entity_poly.pdbx_seq_one_letter_code
_entity_poly.pdbx_strand_id
1 'polypeptide(L)'
;MSAKTGTLELLAAGQAEAAGHGAELLGLGAEGWVYVGITIFFLIAIFRFKAHRKVTDALDARIAETRKSLDEAQAIREEAEALLKDAKAQRDASSAHAAAMIEHAQREADAILEKAEADSKAMVERRKKMAEDKIAAAEREAVEDVRAQAAMAAAEAARSLIAERHTAEADRKLADEVIASI
;
A
#
# COMPACT_ATOMS: atom_id res chain seq x y z
N MET A 1 61.40 84.85 -38.76
CA MET A 1 60.91 85.85 -37.77
C MET A 1 60.61 85.09 -36.49
N SER A 2 61.59 84.99 -35.58
CA SER A 2 61.80 85.87 -34.41
C SER A 2 61.02 85.33 -33.19
N ALA A 3 61.56 84.97 -32.04
CA ALA A 3 62.92 84.87 -31.50
C ALA A 3 62.89 83.93 -30.27
N LYS A 4 64.10 83.54 -29.83
CA LYS A 4 64.49 82.67 -28.69
C LYS A 4 63.97 83.09 -27.29
N THR A 5 64.24 82.17 -26.34
CA THR A 5 64.53 82.30 -24.88
C THR A 5 63.37 81.85 -23.99
N GLY A 6 63.47 80.99 -22.98
CA GLY A 6 64.54 80.19 -22.37
C GLY A 6 63.92 79.48 -21.14
N THR A 7 64.51 78.34 -20.71
CA THR A 7 64.52 77.79 -19.34
C THR A 7 63.22 77.71 -18.51
N LEU A 8 62.86 76.50 -18.04
CA LEU A 8 62.92 76.10 -16.62
C LEU A 8 62.26 74.74 -16.36
N GLU A 9 63.07 73.77 -15.94
CA GLU A 9 62.65 72.71 -15.00
C GLU A 9 62.24 73.34 -13.66
N LEU A 10 61.08 72.94 -13.12
CA LEU A 10 60.70 72.93 -11.69
C LEU A 10 59.25 72.41 -11.68
N LEU A 11 58.85 71.37 -10.95
CA LEU A 11 58.91 71.28 -9.51
C LEU A 11 58.54 69.83 -9.09
N ALA A 12 59.54 69.01 -8.78
CA ALA A 12 59.38 67.94 -7.80
C ALA A 12 59.52 68.60 -6.42
N ALA A 13 58.40 68.86 -5.75
CA ALA A 13 58.37 69.09 -4.31
C ALA A 13 58.00 67.72 -3.68
N GLY A 14 58.82 67.06 -2.86
CA GLY A 14 59.81 67.64 -1.96
C GLY A 14 59.11 68.20 -0.73
N GLN A 15 58.63 67.31 0.15
CA GLN A 15 58.48 67.63 1.57
C GLN A 15 59.22 66.56 2.37
N ALA A 16 60.51 66.84 2.54
CA ALA A 16 61.32 66.32 3.62
C ALA A 16 60.88 66.96 4.95
N GLU A 17 61.15 66.21 6.02
CA GLU A 17 61.00 66.56 7.43
C GLU A 17 61.14 68.06 7.75
N ALA A 18 60.09 68.60 8.35
CA ALA A 18 60.24 69.74 9.23
C ALA A 18 60.61 69.22 10.63
N ALA A 19 61.91 69.11 10.89
CA ALA A 19 62.47 69.04 12.23
C ALA A 19 62.23 70.41 12.93
N GLY A 20 61.03 70.57 13.49
CA GLY A 20 60.71 71.63 14.43
C GLY A 20 60.86 71.10 15.85
N HIS A 21 61.56 71.84 16.71
CA HIS A 21 61.74 71.54 18.13
C HIS A 21 60.37 71.48 18.84
N GLY A 22 59.72 70.32 18.81
CA GLY A 22 58.51 70.02 19.57
C GLY A 22 58.89 69.69 21.00
N ALA A 23 58.19 70.29 21.96
CA ALA A 23 58.47 70.22 23.39
C ALA A 23 58.96 68.83 23.85
N GLU A 24 60.25 68.72 24.18
CA GLU A 24 60.82 67.53 24.78
C GLU A 24 60.41 67.48 26.26
N LEU A 25 59.54 66.53 26.59
CA LEU A 25 59.16 66.22 27.96
C LEU A 25 59.84 64.91 28.35
N LEU A 26 60.74 64.96 29.35
CA LEU A 26 61.51 63.80 29.86
C LEU A 26 62.39 63.09 28.79
N GLY A 27 62.97 63.85 27.85
CA GLY A 27 63.94 63.31 26.87
C GLY A 27 63.33 62.47 25.74
N LEU A 28 62.02 62.54 25.56
CA LEU A 28 61.29 61.90 24.46
C LEU A 28 60.58 62.97 23.62
N GLY A 29 60.80 62.93 22.31
CA GLY A 29 60.07 63.76 21.34
C GLY A 29 58.59 63.38 21.24
N ALA A 30 57.81 64.15 20.46
CA ALA A 30 56.38 63.91 20.26
C ALA A 30 56.06 62.49 19.78
N GLU A 31 56.89 61.94 18.88
CA GLU A 31 56.80 60.55 18.41
C GLU A 31 57.04 59.51 19.52
N GLY A 32 57.97 59.77 20.45
CA GLY A 32 58.23 58.92 21.61
C GLY A 32 57.00 58.81 22.52
N TRP A 33 56.31 59.92 22.77
CA TRP A 33 55.06 59.92 23.54
C TRP A 33 53.89 59.24 22.80
N VAL A 34 53.84 59.26 21.47
CA VAL A 34 52.89 58.48 20.67
C VAL A 34 53.12 56.98 20.85
N TYR A 35 54.38 56.52 20.78
CA TYR A 35 54.71 55.10 21.03
C TYR A 35 54.39 54.68 22.46
N VAL A 36 54.65 55.53 23.46
CA VAL A 36 54.26 55.29 24.86
C VAL A 36 52.75 55.19 24.99
N GLY A 37 51.99 56.07 24.34
CA GLY A 37 50.52 56.04 24.32
C GLY A 37 49.96 54.75 23.71
N ILE A 38 50.47 54.34 22.55
CA ILE A 38 50.11 53.07 21.90
C ILE A 38 50.48 51.87 22.78
N THR A 39 51.65 51.90 23.42
CA THR A 39 52.11 50.82 24.31
C THR A 39 51.21 50.69 25.54
N ILE A 40 50.87 51.81 26.20
CA ILE A 40 49.93 51.81 27.33
C ILE A 40 48.54 51.35 26.89
N PHE A 41 48.07 51.75 25.70
CA PHE A 41 46.80 51.27 25.15
C PHE A 41 46.79 49.74 24.96
N PHE A 42 47.83 49.16 24.35
CA PHE A 42 47.95 47.71 24.20
C PHE A 42 48.09 46.99 25.55
N LEU A 43 48.86 47.54 26.49
CA LEU A 43 48.97 46.98 27.84
C LEU A 43 47.60 46.96 28.54
N ILE A 44 46.84 48.05 28.48
CA ILE A 44 45.49 48.09 29.06
C ILE A 44 44.54 47.14 28.29
N ALA A 45 44.59 47.08 26.97
CA ALA A 45 43.76 46.19 26.15
C ALA A 45 44.03 44.70 26.46
N ILE A 46 45.30 44.33 26.67
CA ILE A 46 45.72 42.95 26.95
C ILE A 46 45.48 42.59 28.42
N PHE A 47 45.93 43.42 29.38
CA PHE A 47 45.87 43.11 30.81
C PHE A 47 44.50 43.38 31.43
N ARG A 48 43.83 44.49 31.07
CA ARG A 48 42.55 44.91 31.67
C ARG A 48 41.34 44.38 30.92
N PHE A 49 41.36 44.42 29.59
CA PHE A 49 40.22 43.98 28.77
C PHE A 49 40.35 42.55 28.24
N LYS A 50 41.51 41.91 28.45
CA LYS A 50 41.81 40.55 27.95
C LYS A 50 41.38 40.38 26.50
N ALA A 51 41.69 41.37 25.66
CA ALA A 51 41.23 41.44 24.28
C ALA A 51 41.61 40.17 23.49
N HIS A 52 42.79 39.61 23.73
CA HIS A 52 43.24 38.34 23.16
C HIS A 52 42.27 37.18 23.46
N ARG A 53 41.80 37.07 24.72
CA ARG A 53 40.89 36.00 25.13
C ARG A 53 39.50 36.15 24.52
N LYS A 54 38.97 37.37 24.40
CA LYS A 54 37.67 37.59 23.74
C LYS A 54 37.68 37.19 22.27
N VAL A 55 38.79 37.44 21.57
CA VAL A 55 38.95 37.06 20.17
C VAL A 55 39.04 35.54 20.03
N THR A 56 39.82 34.85 20.88
CA THR A 56 39.88 33.39 20.87
C THR A 56 38.54 32.76 21.24
N ASP A 57 37.85 33.27 22.27
CA ASP A 57 36.54 32.76 22.70
C ASP A 57 35.49 32.92 21.58
N ALA A 58 35.53 34.01 20.79
CA ALA A 58 34.63 34.21 19.65
C ALA A 58 34.91 33.26 18.48
N LEU A 59 36.20 33.00 18.20
CA LEU A 59 36.61 32.00 17.21
C LEU A 59 36.19 30.59 17.63
N ASP A 60 36.41 30.24 18.90
CA ASP A 60 36.01 28.95 19.48
C ASP A 60 34.49 28.78 19.47
N ALA A 61 33.73 29.84 19.79
CA ALA A 61 32.27 29.83 19.69
C ALA A 61 31.80 29.56 18.26
N ARG A 62 32.46 30.16 17.26
CA ARG A 62 32.13 29.93 15.85
C ARG A 62 32.48 28.51 15.38
N ILE A 63 33.60 27.96 15.85
CA ILE A 63 33.99 26.57 15.60
C ILE A 63 32.97 25.62 16.24
N ALA A 64 32.55 25.89 17.47
CA ALA A 64 31.55 25.08 18.17
C ALA A 64 30.18 25.12 17.46
N GLU A 65 29.74 26.30 17.01
CA GLU A 65 28.52 26.46 16.21
C GLU A 65 28.61 25.67 14.89
N THR A 66 29.73 25.79 14.18
CA THR A 66 29.94 25.07 12.91
C THR A 66 29.96 23.56 13.10
N ARG A 67 30.63 23.07 14.16
CA ARG A 67 30.63 21.66 14.53
C ARG A 67 29.22 21.16 14.83
N LYS A 68 28.46 21.91 15.65
CA LYS A 68 27.07 21.57 15.97
C LYS A 68 26.21 21.47 14.70
N SER A 69 26.32 22.43 13.78
CA SER A 69 25.58 22.38 12.51
C SER A 69 26.02 21.22 11.60
N LEU A 70 27.31 20.85 11.60
CA LEU A 70 27.80 19.68 10.87
C LEU A 70 27.29 18.37 11.48
N ASP A 71 27.28 18.26 12.81
CA ASP A 71 26.77 17.10 13.53
C ASP A 71 25.25 16.95 13.31
N GLU A 72 24.49 18.05 13.36
CA GLU A 72 23.07 18.07 13.04
C GLU A 72 22.81 17.67 11.57
N ALA A 73 23.61 18.17 10.62
CA ALA A 73 23.50 17.79 9.22
C ALA A 73 23.85 16.30 8.99
N GLN A 74 24.83 15.76 9.71
CA GLN A 74 25.15 14.33 9.68
C GLN A 74 24.02 13.49 10.24
N ALA A 75 23.47 13.86 11.40
CA ALA A 75 22.33 13.18 12.02
C ALA A 75 21.11 13.18 11.08
N ILE A 76 20.77 14.32 10.47
CA ILE A 76 19.67 14.41 9.50
C ILE A 76 19.93 13.51 8.27
N ARG A 77 21.18 13.42 7.80
CA ARG A 77 21.52 12.51 6.70
C ARG A 77 21.35 11.05 7.09
N GLU A 78 21.80 10.66 8.28
CA GLU A 78 21.66 9.29 8.79
C GLU A 78 20.17 8.92 8.97
N GLU A 79 19.37 9.82 9.52
CA GLU A 79 17.92 9.66 9.66
C GLU A 79 17.23 9.55 8.30
N ALA A 80 17.61 10.38 7.32
CA ALA A 80 17.07 10.33 5.97
C ALA A 80 17.45 9.02 5.24
N GLU A 81 18.69 8.55 5.41
CA GLU A 81 19.15 7.28 4.84
C GLU A 81 18.43 6.09 5.49
N ALA A 82 18.21 6.12 6.81
CA ALA A 82 17.43 5.13 7.54
C ALA A 82 15.97 5.11 7.06
N LEU A 83 15.33 6.28 6.96
CA LEU A 83 13.95 6.41 6.47
C LEU A 83 13.81 5.94 5.02
N LEU A 84 14.78 6.26 4.16
CA LEU A 84 14.78 5.79 2.76
C LEU A 84 14.90 4.27 2.69
N LYS A 85 15.75 3.67 3.52
CA LYS A 85 15.89 2.21 3.59
C LYS A 85 14.59 1.55 4.05
N ASP A 86 13.96 2.10 5.09
CA ASP A 86 12.69 1.59 5.62
C ASP A 86 11.56 1.72 4.59
N ALA A 87 11.43 2.89 3.94
CA ALA A 87 10.44 3.11 2.89
C ALA A 87 10.62 2.17 1.69
N LYS A 88 11.87 1.88 1.29
CA LYS A 88 12.16 0.89 0.25
C LYS A 88 11.78 -0.51 0.69
N ALA A 89 12.17 -0.93 1.88
CA ALA A 89 11.81 -2.24 2.43
C ALA A 89 10.29 -2.41 2.55
N GLN A 90 9.59 -1.38 3.02
CA GLN A 90 8.13 -1.37 3.11
C GLN A 90 7.47 -1.43 1.73
N ARG A 91 8.00 -0.71 0.74
CA ARG A 91 7.50 -0.78 -0.64
C ARG A 91 7.65 -2.18 -1.22
N ASP A 92 8.81 -2.79 -1.06
CA ASP A 92 9.10 -4.13 -1.58
C ASP A 92 8.21 -5.17 -0.89
N ALA A 93 8.08 -5.09 0.44
CA ALA A 93 7.19 -5.94 1.22
C ALA A 93 5.72 -5.79 0.81
N SER A 94 5.23 -4.56 0.62
CA SER A 94 3.87 -4.31 0.14
C SER A 94 3.66 -4.86 -1.27
N SER A 95 4.65 -4.77 -2.16
CA SER A 95 4.55 -5.34 -3.51
C SER A 95 4.47 -6.87 -3.47
N ALA A 96 5.28 -7.51 -2.63
CA ALA A 96 5.26 -8.94 -2.44
C ALA A 96 3.95 -9.42 -1.81
N HIS A 97 3.44 -8.68 -0.83
CA HIS A 97 2.14 -8.98 -0.21
C HIS A 97 0.99 -8.85 -1.21
N ALA A 98 1.00 -7.81 -2.05
CA ALA A 98 0.00 -7.64 -3.11
C ALA A 98 0.05 -8.78 -4.14
N ALA A 99 1.25 -9.20 -4.55
CA ALA A 99 1.41 -10.34 -5.45
C ALA A 99 0.88 -11.64 -4.81
N ALA A 100 1.23 -11.90 -3.54
CA ALA A 100 0.75 -13.05 -2.79
C ALA A 100 -0.78 -13.03 -2.60
N MET A 101 -1.38 -11.85 -2.37
CA MET A 101 -2.83 -11.69 -2.30
C MET A 101 -3.50 -12.07 -3.63
N ILE A 102 -2.95 -11.63 -4.76
CA ILE A 102 -3.51 -11.96 -6.09
C ILE A 102 -3.41 -13.45 -6.35
N GLU A 103 -2.26 -14.06 -6.07
CA GLU A 103 -2.04 -15.50 -6.24
C GLU A 103 -2.99 -16.32 -5.34
N HIS A 104 -3.18 -15.90 -4.09
CA HIS A 104 -4.15 -16.52 -3.18
C HIS A 104 -5.58 -16.40 -3.70
N ALA A 105 -5.99 -15.20 -4.14
CA ALA A 105 -7.32 -14.96 -4.68
C ALA A 105 -7.59 -15.79 -5.94
N GLN A 106 -6.59 -15.97 -6.81
CA GLN A 106 -6.69 -16.85 -7.98
C GLN A 106 -6.89 -18.31 -7.58
N ARG A 107 -6.07 -18.83 -6.65
CA ARG A 107 -6.25 -20.20 -6.14
C ARG A 107 -7.62 -20.42 -5.49
N GLU A 108 -8.09 -19.46 -4.72
CA GLU A 108 -9.43 -19.54 -4.11
C GLU A 108 -10.53 -19.49 -5.17
N ALA A 109 -10.39 -18.64 -6.19
CA ALA A 109 -11.35 -18.58 -7.29
C ALA A 109 -11.41 -19.91 -8.05
N ASP A 110 -10.25 -20.52 -8.36
CA ASP A 110 -10.18 -21.82 -9.04
C ASP A 110 -10.81 -22.92 -8.18
N ALA A 111 -10.53 -22.95 -6.88
CA ALA A 111 -11.14 -23.90 -5.96
C ALA A 111 -12.66 -23.73 -5.83
N ILE A 112 -13.15 -22.48 -5.85
CA ILE A 112 -14.58 -22.19 -5.84
C ILE A 112 -15.23 -22.65 -7.16
N LEU A 113 -14.57 -22.43 -8.30
CA LEU A 113 -15.06 -22.89 -9.60
C LEU A 113 -15.15 -24.41 -9.65
N GLU A 114 -14.10 -25.12 -9.25
CA GLU A 114 -14.08 -26.59 -9.21
C GLU A 114 -15.21 -27.13 -8.32
N LYS A 115 -15.37 -26.55 -7.12
CA LYS A 115 -16.45 -26.91 -6.21
C LYS A 115 -17.82 -26.61 -6.80
N ALA A 116 -18.01 -25.46 -7.41
CA ALA A 116 -19.28 -25.07 -8.01
C ALA A 116 -19.66 -25.97 -9.19
N GLU A 117 -18.68 -26.40 -10.00
CA GLU A 117 -18.90 -27.39 -11.06
C GLU A 117 -19.29 -28.76 -10.49
N ALA A 118 -18.59 -29.23 -9.46
CA ALA A 118 -18.89 -30.50 -8.81
C ALA A 118 -20.31 -30.49 -8.19
N ASP A 119 -20.64 -29.43 -7.45
CA ASP A 119 -21.95 -29.25 -6.84
C ASP A 119 -23.05 -29.14 -7.90
N SER A 120 -22.80 -28.42 -9.00
CA SER A 120 -23.75 -28.30 -10.12
C SER A 120 -24.02 -29.66 -10.78
N LYS A 121 -22.96 -30.45 -11.05
CA LYS A 121 -23.11 -31.82 -11.58
C LYS A 121 -23.91 -32.70 -10.63
N ALA A 122 -23.61 -32.66 -9.33
CA ALA A 122 -24.35 -33.42 -8.32
C ALA A 122 -25.83 -33.00 -8.23
N MET A 123 -26.12 -31.69 -8.37
CA MET A 123 -27.49 -31.15 -8.39
C MET A 123 -28.26 -31.64 -9.62
N VAL A 124 -27.63 -31.66 -10.80
CA VAL A 124 -28.23 -32.15 -12.04
C VAL A 124 -28.53 -33.64 -11.94
N GLU A 125 -27.57 -34.46 -11.49
CA GLU A 125 -27.76 -35.90 -11.32
C GLU A 125 -28.87 -36.21 -10.31
N ARG A 126 -28.94 -35.47 -9.19
CA ARG A 126 -30.03 -35.64 -8.23
C ARG A 126 -31.39 -35.30 -8.84
N ARG A 127 -31.48 -34.21 -9.62
CA ARG A 127 -32.73 -33.81 -10.31
C ARG A 127 -33.13 -34.83 -11.36
N LYS A 128 -32.18 -35.38 -12.11
CA LYS A 128 -32.40 -36.43 -13.08
C LYS A 128 -32.97 -37.67 -12.41
N LYS A 129 -32.34 -38.16 -11.35
CA LYS A 129 -32.83 -39.30 -10.58
C LYS A 129 -34.23 -39.06 -10.01
N MET A 130 -34.50 -37.87 -9.46
CA MET A 130 -35.84 -37.53 -8.98
C MET A 130 -36.90 -37.53 -10.10
N ALA A 131 -36.53 -37.15 -11.32
CA ALA A 131 -37.43 -37.21 -12.47
C ALA A 131 -37.66 -38.65 -12.92
N GLU A 132 -36.60 -39.46 -13.00
CA GLU A 132 -36.67 -40.89 -13.32
C GLU A 132 -37.54 -41.64 -12.30
N ASP A 133 -37.36 -41.39 -11.00
CA ASP A 133 -38.16 -42.00 -9.93
C ASP A 133 -39.64 -41.61 -10.03
N LYS A 134 -39.93 -40.35 -10.42
CA LYS A 134 -41.31 -39.89 -10.65
C LYS A 134 -41.94 -40.53 -11.88
N ILE A 135 -41.18 -40.66 -12.97
CA ILE A 135 -41.64 -41.33 -14.19
C ILE A 135 -41.95 -42.80 -13.86
N ALA A 136 -41.04 -43.50 -13.19
CA ALA A 136 -41.24 -44.90 -12.80
C ALA A 136 -42.42 -45.10 -11.83
N ALA A 137 -42.71 -44.11 -10.97
CA ALA A 137 -43.92 -44.14 -10.15
C ALA A 137 -45.19 -43.96 -11.00
N ALA A 138 -45.21 -42.97 -11.90
CA ALA A 138 -46.34 -42.71 -12.79
C ALA A 138 -46.59 -43.85 -13.79
N GLU A 139 -45.54 -44.51 -14.29
CA GLU A 139 -45.66 -45.69 -15.16
C GLU A 139 -46.33 -46.86 -14.43
N ARG A 140 -45.97 -47.10 -13.16
CA ARG A 140 -46.61 -48.14 -12.35
C ARG A 140 -48.09 -47.82 -12.10
N GLU A 141 -48.40 -46.57 -11.78
CA GLU A 141 -49.78 -46.11 -11.60
C GLU A 141 -50.60 -46.29 -12.89
N ALA A 142 -50.06 -45.85 -14.03
CA ALA A 142 -50.73 -45.99 -15.33
C ALA A 142 -50.97 -47.46 -15.73
N VAL A 143 -50.03 -48.36 -15.42
CA VAL A 143 -50.22 -49.80 -15.69
C VAL A 143 -51.35 -50.37 -14.82
N GLU A 144 -51.41 -50.00 -13.54
CA GLU A 144 -52.48 -50.45 -12.65
C GLU A 144 -53.84 -49.87 -13.07
N ASP A 145 -53.90 -48.62 -13.51
CA ASP A 145 -55.11 -47.98 -14.04
C ASP A 145 -55.63 -48.70 -15.30
N VAL A 146 -54.74 -49.02 -16.26
CA VAL A 146 -55.11 -49.75 -17.47
C VAL A 146 -55.62 -51.15 -17.13
N ARG A 147 -54.99 -51.84 -16.17
CA ARG A 147 -55.45 -53.15 -15.69
C ARG A 147 -56.82 -53.06 -15.04
N ALA A 148 -57.05 -52.07 -14.19
CA ALA A 148 -58.34 -51.84 -13.54
C ALA A 148 -59.43 -51.56 -14.59
N GLN A 149 -59.16 -50.69 -15.56
CA GLN A 149 -60.10 -50.37 -16.64
C GLN A 149 -60.40 -51.59 -17.53
N ALA A 150 -59.39 -52.40 -17.86
CA ALA A 150 -59.57 -53.63 -18.60
C ALA A 150 -60.42 -54.66 -17.83
N ALA A 151 -60.18 -54.82 -16.51
CA ALA A 151 -60.96 -55.70 -15.66
C ALA A 151 -62.43 -55.24 -15.56
N MET A 152 -62.67 -53.93 -15.43
CA MET A 152 -64.03 -53.37 -15.43
C MET A 152 -64.73 -53.59 -16.78
N ALA A 153 -64.05 -53.34 -17.90
CA ALA A 153 -64.61 -53.57 -19.23
C ALA A 153 -64.92 -55.05 -19.48
N ALA A 154 -64.05 -55.96 -19.05
CA ALA A 154 -64.29 -57.41 -19.12
C ALA A 154 -65.48 -57.84 -18.25
N ALA A 155 -65.59 -57.31 -17.02
CA ALA A 155 -66.72 -57.60 -16.14
C ALA A 155 -68.05 -57.09 -16.71
N GLU A 156 -68.07 -55.90 -17.30
CA GLU A 156 -69.27 -55.34 -17.93
C GLU A 156 -69.68 -56.11 -19.20
N ALA A 157 -68.69 -56.52 -20.01
CA ALA A 157 -68.93 -57.39 -21.16
C ALA A 157 -69.47 -58.77 -20.75
N ALA A 158 -68.89 -59.37 -19.69
CA ALA A 158 -69.37 -60.62 -19.13
C ALA A 158 -70.80 -60.48 -18.59
N ARG A 159 -71.10 -59.40 -17.86
CA ARG A 159 -72.45 -59.08 -17.38
C ARG A 159 -73.45 -58.96 -18.52
N SER A 160 -73.09 -58.25 -19.59
CA SER A 160 -73.93 -58.08 -20.77
C SER A 160 -74.18 -59.41 -21.49
N LEU A 161 -73.12 -60.22 -21.69
CA LEU A 161 -73.23 -61.53 -22.32
C LEU A 161 -74.08 -62.50 -21.50
N ILE A 162 -73.93 -62.49 -20.17
CA ILE A 162 -74.78 -63.25 -19.27
C ILE A 162 -76.22 -62.79 -19.45
N ALA A 163 -76.53 -61.50 -19.35
CA ALA A 163 -77.90 -61.00 -19.52
C ALA A 163 -78.55 -61.38 -20.87
N GLU A 164 -77.78 -61.43 -21.96
CA GLU A 164 -78.27 -61.87 -23.27
C GLU A 164 -78.49 -63.39 -23.39
N ARG A 165 -77.67 -64.19 -22.72
CA ARG A 165 -77.64 -65.67 -22.87
C ARG A 165 -78.31 -66.42 -21.72
N HIS A 166 -78.68 -65.73 -20.65
CA HIS A 166 -79.29 -66.32 -19.47
C HIS A 166 -80.78 -66.56 -19.70
N THR A 167 -81.11 -67.77 -20.12
CA THR A 167 -82.49 -68.24 -20.30
C THR A 167 -82.94 -69.04 -19.06
N ALA A 168 -84.25 -69.17 -18.87
CA ALA A 168 -84.82 -69.95 -17.76
C ALA A 168 -84.37 -71.43 -17.73
N GLU A 169 -83.95 -71.98 -18.87
CA GLU A 169 -83.42 -73.35 -18.98
C GLU A 169 -81.97 -73.47 -18.46
N ALA A 170 -81.14 -72.44 -18.70
CA ALA A 170 -79.79 -72.37 -18.15
C ALA A 170 -79.80 -72.19 -16.62
N ASP A 171 -80.74 -71.38 -16.11
CA ASP A 171 -80.97 -71.19 -14.67
C ASP A 171 -81.32 -72.50 -13.96
N ARG A 172 -82.23 -73.28 -14.56
CA ARG A 172 -82.69 -74.54 -13.97
C ARG A 172 -81.56 -75.58 -13.91
N LYS A 173 -80.72 -75.66 -14.94
CA LYS A 173 -79.53 -76.52 -14.95
C LYS A 173 -78.52 -76.13 -13.87
N LEU A 174 -78.25 -74.84 -13.69
CA LEU A 174 -77.35 -74.36 -12.64
C LEU A 174 -77.91 -74.65 -11.24
N ALA A 175 -79.22 -74.48 -11.03
CA ALA A 175 -79.87 -74.82 -9.76
C ALA A 175 -79.77 -76.33 -9.46
N ASP A 176 -80.04 -77.19 -10.44
CA ASP A 176 -79.92 -78.65 -10.29
C ASP A 176 -78.46 -79.08 -10.01
N GLU A 177 -77.47 -78.43 -10.64
CA GLU A 177 -76.04 -78.71 -10.43
C GLU A 177 -75.55 -78.25 -9.05
N VAL A 178 -75.98 -77.08 -8.57
CA VAL A 178 -75.68 -76.61 -7.20
C VAL A 178 -76.33 -77.54 -6.16
N ILE A 179 -77.59 -77.94 -6.36
CA ILE A 179 -78.29 -78.88 -5.48
C ILE A 179 -77.59 -80.26 -5.46
N ALA A 180 -77.02 -80.69 -6.58
CA ALA A 180 -76.26 -81.94 -6.67
C ALA A 180 -74.82 -81.86 -6.11
N SER A 181 -74.27 -80.64 -5.97
CA SER A 181 -72.91 -80.40 -5.45
C SER A 181 -72.83 -80.23 -3.93
N ILE A 182 -73.98 -80.12 -3.27
CA ILE A 182 -74.14 -80.06 -1.81
C ILE A 182 -74.45 -81.47 -1.30
#